data_AF-A0A397ULB6-F1
#
_entry.id   AF-A0A397ULB6-F1
#
_cell.length_a   1.000
_cell.length_b   1.000
_cell.length_c   1.000
_cell.angle_alpha   90.00
_cell.angle_beta   90.00
_cell.angle_gamma   90.00
#
_symmetry.space_group_name_H-M   'P 1'
#
loop_
_entity.id
_entity.type
_entity.pdbx_description
1 polymer ?
#
loop_
_entity_poly.entity_id
_entity_poly.type
_entity_poly.pdbx_seq_one_letter_code
_entity_poly.pdbx_strand_id
1 'polypeptide(L)'
;MWLHIPLLNVKYDDFKPTDRFLRAIEEVLKTQDQKSIQKVFKKYGDYIAKDVDIGGALKIKSSWANDRQSIMEDLDILKANLHWINNHIISGNSNVFSQVPFNNIFTIEDMDGQRITSGHELKAWMEEVYEHKKLHIIAYNKIVPAYTLLKDELKQEIFKICGKLHEINIEPNIVPYTVNSLFLKI
;
A
#
# COMPACT_ATOMS: atom_id res chain seq x y z
N MET A 1 -6.89 2.20 12.31
CA MET A 1 -5.50 1.71 12.05
C MET A 1 -5.56 0.72 10.90
N TRP A 2 -4.48 0.55 10.14
CA TRP A 2 -4.35 -0.51 9.14
C TRP A 2 -3.40 -1.59 9.62
N LEU A 3 -3.74 -2.84 9.34
CA LEU A 3 -2.88 -3.99 9.56
C LEU A 3 -2.54 -4.58 8.19
N HIS A 4 -1.26 -4.55 7.83
CA HIS A 4 -0.78 -4.99 6.52
C HIS A 4 -0.27 -6.42 6.58
N ILE A 5 -0.61 -7.21 5.57
CA ILE A 5 -0.14 -8.59 5.36
C ILE A 5 0.60 -8.58 4.01
N PRO A 6 1.88 -8.21 3.99
CA PRO A 6 2.67 -8.17 2.76
C PRO A 6 2.91 -9.57 2.23
N LEU A 7 2.69 -9.77 0.93
CA LEU A 7 3.00 -11.03 0.25
C LEU A 7 4.17 -10.89 -0.71
N LEU A 8 4.24 -9.76 -1.41
CA LEU A 8 5.25 -9.52 -2.42
C LEU A 8 5.68 -8.06 -2.43
N ASN A 9 6.94 -7.83 -2.76
CA ASN A 9 7.50 -6.51 -2.97
C ASN A 9 7.82 -6.37 -4.46
N VAL A 10 7.28 -5.33 -5.10
CA VAL A 10 7.55 -5.02 -6.51
C VAL A 10 8.45 -3.81 -6.57
N LYS A 11 9.64 -4.01 -7.16
CA LYS A 11 10.55 -2.92 -7.52
C LYS A 11 10.56 -2.77 -9.02
N TYR A 12 10.42 -1.53 -9.47
CA TYR A 12 10.46 -1.21 -10.89
C TYR A 12 11.28 0.06 -11.09
N ASP A 13 12.55 -0.14 -11.47
CA ASP A 13 13.49 0.96 -11.69
C ASP A 13 13.48 1.46 -13.15
N ASP A 14 13.09 0.61 -14.10
CA ASP A 14 13.15 0.83 -15.56
C ASP A 14 11.88 1.48 -16.15
N PHE A 15 11.34 2.50 -15.48
CA PHE A 15 10.25 3.30 -16.03
C PHE A 15 10.70 4.09 -17.25
N LYS A 16 10.05 3.82 -18.40
CA LYS A 16 10.15 4.62 -19.61
C LYS A 16 8.86 5.42 -19.79
N PRO A 17 8.93 6.76 -19.91
CA PRO A 17 7.76 7.56 -20.21
C PRO A 17 7.19 7.18 -21.57
N THR A 18 5.85 7.19 -21.67
CA THR A 18 5.17 6.90 -22.95
C THR A 18 5.32 8.06 -23.94
N ASP A 19 5.31 7.78 -25.24
CA ASP A 19 5.34 8.80 -26.28
C ASP A 19 4.18 9.81 -26.18
N ARG A 20 3.06 9.38 -25.61
CA ARG A 20 1.90 10.26 -25.37
C ARG A 20 2.19 11.27 -24.27
N PHE A 21 2.84 10.85 -23.19
CA PHE A 21 3.26 11.74 -22.11
C PHE A 21 4.36 12.70 -22.58
N LEU A 22 5.37 12.18 -23.30
CA LEU A 22 6.46 12.99 -23.84
C LEU A 22 5.95 14.09 -24.78
N ARG A 23 5.09 13.76 -25.75
CA ARG A 23 4.49 14.76 -26.65
C ARG A 23 3.68 15.81 -25.90
N ALA A 24 2.90 15.40 -24.88
CA ALA A 24 2.13 16.35 -24.09
C ALA A 24 3.03 17.34 -23.33
N ILE A 25 4.18 16.88 -22.82
CA ILE A 25 5.19 17.75 -22.19
C ILE A 25 5.80 18.70 -23.23
N GLU A 26 6.23 18.19 -24.38
CA GLU A 26 6.83 19.01 -25.44
C GLU A 26 5.88 20.08 -25.98
N GLU A 27 4.61 19.75 -26.16
CA GLU A 27 3.58 20.70 -26.60
C GLU A 27 3.32 21.77 -25.56
N VAL A 28 3.19 21.39 -24.28
CA VAL A 28 2.85 22.34 -23.23
C VAL A 28 4.03 23.26 -22.87
N LEU A 29 5.27 22.82 -23.06
CA LEU A 29 6.44 23.68 -22.87
C LEU A 29 6.47 24.86 -23.85
N LYS A 30 5.85 24.73 -25.03
CA LYS A 30 5.73 25.84 -26.00
C LYS A 30 4.84 26.97 -25.49
N THR A 31 3.92 26.68 -24.56
CA THR A 31 3.02 27.71 -24.02
C THR A 31 3.69 28.59 -22.97
N GLN A 32 4.84 28.17 -22.42
CA GLN A 32 5.56 28.86 -21.35
C GLN A 32 4.67 29.17 -20.13
N ASP A 33 3.60 28.39 -19.93
CA ASP A 33 2.62 28.57 -18.86
C ASP A 33 2.71 27.44 -17.85
N GLN A 34 3.12 27.79 -16.62
CA GLN A 34 3.21 26.86 -15.50
C GLN A 34 1.89 26.12 -15.23
N LYS A 35 0.74 26.80 -15.34
CA LYS A 35 -0.56 26.15 -15.05
C LYS A 35 -0.88 25.06 -16.06
N SER A 36 -0.51 25.26 -17.32
CA SER A 36 -0.67 24.27 -18.37
C SER A 36 0.24 23.06 -18.14
N ILE A 37 1.50 23.27 -17.72
CA ILE A 37 2.41 22.17 -17.35
C ILE A 37 1.83 21.35 -16.18
N GLN A 38 1.33 22.03 -15.13
CA GLN A 38 0.69 21.36 -13.99
C GLN A 38 -0.53 20.53 -14.39
N LYS A 39 -1.32 20.98 -15.38
CA LYS A 39 -2.45 20.20 -15.92
C LYS A 39 -1.99 18.90 -16.59
N VAL A 40 -0.82 18.89 -17.23
CA VAL A 40 -0.26 17.67 -17.81
C VAL A 40 0.12 16.69 -16.70
N PHE A 41 0.87 17.10 -15.69
CA PHE A 41 1.22 16.21 -14.57
C PHE A 41 -0.01 15.74 -13.78
N LYS A 42 -1.00 16.61 -13.54
CA LYS A 42 -2.28 16.20 -12.94
C LYS A 42 -3.01 15.14 -13.75
N LYS A 43 -2.88 15.16 -15.09
CA LYS A 43 -3.52 14.18 -15.99
C LYS A 43 -2.78 12.85 -16.01
N TYR A 44 -1.45 12.86 -16.00
CA TYR A 44 -0.63 11.64 -16.17
C TYR A 44 -0.10 11.06 -14.85
N GLY A 45 -0.19 11.82 -13.75
CA GLY A 45 0.40 11.51 -12.45
C GLY A 45 1.57 12.43 -12.15
N ASP A 46 1.55 13.05 -10.97
CA ASP A 46 2.66 13.87 -10.47
C ASP A 46 3.84 13.00 -10.00
N TYR A 47 3.57 11.74 -9.63
CA TYR A 47 4.52 10.81 -9.03
C TYR A 47 4.38 9.40 -9.58
N ILE A 48 5.45 8.62 -9.39
CA ILE A 48 5.54 7.23 -9.79
C ILE A 48 6.10 6.41 -8.63
N ALA A 49 5.43 5.32 -8.31
CA ALA A 49 5.89 4.36 -7.33
C ALA A 49 6.94 3.43 -7.97
N LYS A 50 8.15 3.42 -7.41
CA LYS A 50 9.26 2.54 -7.84
C LYS A 50 9.44 1.32 -6.95
N ASP A 51 8.91 1.35 -5.73
CA ASP A 51 8.98 0.25 -4.76
C ASP A 51 7.65 0.23 -4.01
N VAL A 52 6.90 -0.87 -4.13
CA VAL A 52 5.59 -1.06 -3.49
C VAL A 52 5.48 -2.45 -2.87
N ASP A 53 4.82 -2.54 -1.73
CA ASP A 53 4.37 -3.82 -1.19
C ASP A 53 2.94 -4.10 -1.64
N ILE A 54 2.71 -5.33 -2.07
CA ILE A 54 1.42 -5.84 -2.49
C ILE A 54 1.04 -7.00 -1.57
N GLY A 55 -0.22 -7.04 -1.15
CA GLY A 55 -0.74 -8.06 -0.26
C GLY A 55 -2.15 -7.74 0.20
N GLY A 56 -2.52 -8.25 1.37
CA GLY A 56 -3.79 -7.96 2.03
C GLY A 56 -3.63 -6.83 3.05
N ALA A 57 -4.71 -6.09 3.30
CA ALA A 57 -4.76 -5.13 4.40
C ALA A 57 -6.12 -5.14 5.08
N LEU A 58 -6.10 -5.03 6.41
CA LEU A 58 -7.28 -4.97 7.27
C LEU A 58 -7.37 -3.60 7.93
N LYS A 59 -8.53 -2.96 7.79
CA LYS A 59 -8.89 -1.72 8.46
C LYS A 59 -9.50 -2.02 9.81
N ILE A 60 -8.82 -1.60 10.86
CA ILE A 60 -9.31 -1.66 12.23
C ILE A 60 -9.96 -0.33 12.59
N LYS A 61 -11.26 -0.35 12.89
CA LYS A 61 -12.03 0.80 13.37
C LYS A 61 -12.49 0.55 14.80
N SER A 62 -12.11 1.42 15.72
CA SER A 62 -12.62 1.43 17.08
C SER A 62 -13.38 2.72 17.32
N SER A 63 -14.58 2.62 17.93
CA SER A 63 -15.36 3.75 18.42
C SER A 63 -14.97 4.17 19.84
N TRP A 64 -14.15 3.37 20.52
CA TRP A 64 -13.87 3.50 21.95
C TRP A 64 -12.49 4.10 22.19
N ALA A 65 -12.33 5.41 21.90
CA ALA A 65 -11.04 6.10 22.01
C ALA A 65 -10.43 6.09 23.43
N ASN A 66 -11.24 5.78 24.46
CA ASN A 66 -10.86 5.89 25.87
C ASN A 66 -10.34 4.58 26.50
N ASP A 67 -10.43 3.44 25.80
CA ASP A 67 -9.99 2.15 26.33
C ASP A 67 -8.85 1.55 25.49
N ARG A 68 -7.70 2.23 25.52
CA ARG A 68 -6.53 1.83 24.75
C ARG A 68 -6.00 0.45 25.13
N GLN A 69 -6.11 0.07 26.40
CA GLN A 69 -5.59 -1.20 26.89
C GLN A 69 -6.38 -2.38 26.29
N SER A 70 -7.71 -2.35 26.38
CA SER A 70 -8.55 -3.38 25.78
C SER A 70 -8.38 -3.44 24.25
N ILE A 71 -8.18 -2.29 23.58
CA ILE A 71 -7.89 -2.26 22.13
C ILE A 71 -6.57 -2.99 21.82
N MET A 72 -5.55 -2.81 22.64
CA MET A 72 -4.24 -3.44 22.45
C MET A 72 -4.31 -4.96 22.67
N GLU A 73 -5.03 -5.40 23.70
CA GLU A 73 -5.24 -6.84 23.97
C GLU A 73 -5.96 -7.54 22.82
N ASP A 74 -7.06 -6.98 22.33
CA ASP A 74 -7.78 -7.53 21.17
C ASP A 74 -6.95 -7.50 19.88
N LEU A 75 -6.09 -6.47 19.71
CA LEU A 75 -5.17 -6.41 18.58
C LEU A 75 -4.12 -7.51 18.64
N ASP A 76 -3.60 -7.83 19.82
CA ASP A 76 -2.64 -8.92 20.00
C ASP A 76 -3.28 -10.29 19.78
N ILE A 77 -4.54 -10.46 20.19
CA ILE A 77 -5.35 -11.64 19.84
C ILE A 77 -5.54 -11.74 18.33
N LEU A 78 -5.89 -10.64 17.64
CA LEU A 78 -6.03 -10.63 16.18
C LEU A 78 -4.71 -11.00 15.48
N LYS A 79 -3.58 -10.45 15.92
CA LYS A 79 -2.25 -10.78 15.39
C LYS A 79 -1.88 -12.24 15.58
N ALA A 80 -2.16 -12.80 16.76
CA ALA A 80 -1.94 -14.23 17.04
C ALA A 80 -2.79 -15.11 16.12
N ASN A 81 -4.06 -14.75 15.94
CA ASN A 81 -4.97 -15.41 15.01
C ASN A 81 -4.45 -15.39 13.57
N LEU A 82 -4.01 -14.23 13.07
CA LEU A 82 -3.40 -14.11 11.74
C LEU A 82 -2.14 -14.98 11.61
N HIS A 83 -1.29 -15.00 12.63
CA HIS A 83 -0.10 -15.85 12.63
C HIS A 83 -0.46 -17.35 12.58
N TRP A 84 -1.49 -17.78 13.31
CA TRP A 84 -1.94 -19.17 13.28
C TRP A 84 -2.59 -19.57 11.97
N ILE A 85 -3.40 -18.70 11.37
CA ILE A 85 -3.97 -18.92 10.04
C ILE A 85 -2.86 -19.02 9.01
N ASN A 86 -1.89 -18.10 9.07
CA ASN A 86 -0.71 -18.11 8.21
C ASN A 86 0.02 -19.46 8.28
N ASN A 87 0.32 -19.93 9.49
CA ASN A 87 0.98 -21.22 9.69
C ASN A 87 0.13 -22.38 9.15
N HIS A 88 -1.19 -22.33 9.32
CA HIS A 88 -2.09 -23.35 8.78
C HIS A 88 -2.08 -23.37 7.25
N ILE A 89 -2.16 -22.22 6.59
CA ILE A 89 -2.12 -22.11 5.12
C ILE A 89 -0.78 -22.64 4.58
N ILE A 90 0.34 -22.28 5.22
CA ILE A 90 1.69 -22.65 4.74
C ILE A 90 2.02 -24.12 5.04
N SER A 91 1.74 -24.60 6.26
CA SER A 91 2.19 -25.92 6.73
C SER A 91 1.13 -27.02 6.63
N GLY A 92 -0.14 -26.67 6.41
CA GLY A 92 -1.28 -27.61 6.43
C GLY A 92 -1.65 -28.12 7.83
N ASN A 93 -0.93 -27.71 8.88
CA ASN A 93 -1.18 -28.18 10.25
C ASN A 93 -2.53 -27.66 10.77
N SER A 94 -3.36 -28.55 11.32
CA SER A 94 -4.62 -28.15 11.96
C SER A 94 -4.35 -27.22 13.13
N ASN A 95 -5.09 -26.12 13.22
CA ASN A 95 -5.02 -25.19 14.35
C ASN A 95 -6.38 -25.10 15.05
N VAL A 96 -6.38 -24.63 16.30
CA VAL A 96 -7.60 -24.44 17.13
C VAL A 96 -8.30 -23.10 16.85
N PHE A 97 -8.02 -22.49 15.70
CA PHE A 97 -8.44 -21.12 15.40
C PHE A 97 -9.97 -20.95 15.37
N SER A 98 -10.72 -21.97 14.97
CA SER A 98 -12.20 -21.97 15.03
C SER A 98 -12.76 -21.95 16.46
N GLN A 99 -11.91 -22.13 17.48
CA GLN A 99 -12.28 -22.21 18.89
C GLN A 99 -12.00 -20.90 19.65
N VAL A 100 -11.36 -19.91 19.02
CA VAL A 100 -11.04 -18.62 19.64
C VAL A 100 -12.18 -17.64 19.39
N PRO A 101 -12.82 -17.09 20.43
CA PRO A 101 -13.91 -16.12 20.27
C PRO A 101 -13.44 -14.87 19.51
N PHE A 102 -14.21 -14.45 18.51
CA PHE A 102 -13.95 -13.25 17.72
C PHE A 102 -14.74 -12.05 18.26
N ASN A 103 -14.63 -11.81 19.57
CA ASN A 103 -15.40 -10.77 20.28
C ASN A 103 -14.61 -9.47 20.42
N ASN A 104 -14.00 -9.01 19.33
CA ASN A 104 -13.18 -7.81 19.36
C ASN A 104 -14.07 -6.57 19.63
N ILE A 105 -13.58 -5.64 20.44
CA ILE A 105 -14.23 -4.34 20.69
C ILE A 105 -14.15 -3.38 19.49
N PHE A 106 -13.35 -3.74 18.49
CA PHE A 106 -13.22 -3.03 17.22
C PHE A 106 -13.83 -3.82 16.06
N THR A 107 -14.19 -3.11 15.00
CA THR A 107 -14.61 -3.72 13.74
C THR A 107 -13.42 -3.87 12.79
N ILE A 108 -13.42 -4.97 12.03
CA ILE A 108 -12.42 -5.25 11.00
C ILE A 108 -13.11 -5.19 9.64
N GLU A 109 -12.51 -4.49 8.69
CA GLU A 109 -12.92 -4.46 7.29
C GLU A 109 -11.71 -4.74 6.40
N ASP A 110 -11.90 -5.39 5.26
CA ASP A 110 -10.87 -5.45 4.22
C ASP A 110 -10.81 -4.15 3.38
N MET A 111 -9.95 -4.14 2.36
CA MET A 111 -9.78 -3.01 1.45
C MET A 111 -11.01 -2.74 0.57
N ASP A 112 -11.89 -3.72 0.38
CA ASP A 112 -13.15 -3.61 -0.35
C ASP A 112 -14.32 -3.18 0.56
N GLY A 113 -14.07 -3.04 1.87
CA GLY A 113 -15.06 -2.67 2.87
C GLY A 113 -15.90 -3.83 3.38
N GLN A 114 -15.55 -5.07 3.05
CA GLN A 114 -16.21 -6.25 3.59
C GLN A 114 -15.82 -6.43 5.06
N ARG A 115 -16.81 -6.58 5.93
CA ARG A 115 -16.59 -6.81 7.36
C ARG A 115 -16.16 -8.25 7.62
N ILE A 116 -15.19 -8.40 8.52
CA ILE A 116 -14.76 -9.69 9.06
C ILE A 116 -15.21 -9.76 10.52
N THR A 117 -16.10 -10.71 10.80
CA THR A 117 -16.82 -10.84 12.08
C THR A 117 -16.56 -12.17 12.78
N SER A 118 -15.87 -13.10 12.13
CA SER A 118 -15.52 -14.39 12.72
C SER A 118 -14.13 -14.83 12.33
N GLY A 119 -13.59 -15.80 13.09
CA GLY A 119 -12.36 -16.47 12.70
C GLY A 119 -12.49 -17.09 11.31
N HIS A 120 -13.55 -17.86 11.04
CA HIS A 120 -13.75 -18.49 9.73
C HIS A 120 -13.68 -17.49 8.56
N GLU A 121 -14.30 -16.32 8.70
CA GLU A 121 -14.21 -15.24 7.71
C GLU A 121 -12.79 -14.69 7.56
N LEU A 122 -12.06 -14.51 8.67
CA LEU A 122 -10.67 -14.07 8.62
C LEU A 122 -9.77 -15.11 7.90
N LYS A 123 -10.02 -16.40 8.11
CA LYS A 123 -9.31 -17.48 7.40
C LYS A 123 -9.62 -17.45 5.92
N ALA A 124 -10.90 -17.40 5.54
CA ALA A 124 -11.32 -17.34 4.14
C ALA A 124 -10.71 -16.12 3.44
N TRP A 125 -10.71 -14.95 4.11
CA TRP A 125 -10.06 -13.75 3.59
C TRP A 125 -8.54 -13.94 3.40
N MET A 126 -7.84 -14.55 4.36
CA MET A 126 -6.41 -14.84 4.19
C MET A 126 -6.13 -15.81 3.05
N GLU A 127 -6.98 -16.84 2.87
CA GLU A 127 -6.87 -17.76 1.73
C GLU A 127 -7.05 -17.03 0.40
N GLU A 128 -8.02 -16.12 0.28
CA GLU A 128 -8.19 -15.28 -0.92
C GLU A 128 -6.98 -14.36 -1.17
N VAL A 129 -6.34 -13.84 -0.13
CA VAL A 129 -5.11 -13.04 -0.23
C VAL A 129 -3.95 -13.91 -0.75
N TYR A 130 -3.75 -15.10 -0.19
CA TYR A 130 -2.71 -16.06 -0.61
C TYR A 130 -2.94 -16.65 -2.01
N GLU A 131 -4.19 -16.78 -2.43
CA GLU A 131 -4.57 -17.16 -3.80
C GLU A 131 -4.51 -15.98 -4.80
N HIS A 132 -4.03 -14.82 -4.35
CA HIS A 132 -3.89 -13.58 -5.14
C HIS A 132 -5.23 -12.98 -5.63
N LYS A 133 -6.36 -13.35 -5.03
CA LYS A 133 -7.70 -12.84 -5.39
C LYS A 133 -8.01 -11.48 -4.77
N LYS A 134 -7.40 -11.16 -3.62
CA LYS A 134 -7.57 -9.90 -2.87
C LYS A 134 -6.25 -9.15 -2.65
N LEU A 135 -5.46 -8.99 -3.70
CA LEU A 135 -4.22 -8.21 -3.64
C LEU A 135 -4.47 -6.73 -3.88
N HIS A 136 -3.89 -5.91 -3.01
CA HIS A 136 -3.84 -4.46 -3.17
C HIS A 136 -2.40 -3.96 -2.98
N ILE A 137 -2.09 -2.77 -3.49
CA ILE A 137 -0.91 -2.04 -3.03
C ILE A 137 -1.18 -1.60 -1.59
N ILE A 138 -0.41 -2.12 -0.64
CA ILE A 138 -0.57 -1.86 0.80
C ILE A 138 0.49 -0.90 1.35
N ALA A 139 1.61 -0.73 0.64
CA ALA A 139 2.63 0.25 1.00
C ALA A 139 3.31 0.81 -0.24
N TYR A 140 3.71 2.08 -0.15
CA TYR A 140 4.57 2.74 -1.12
C TYR A 140 5.91 3.04 -0.47
N ASN A 141 6.90 2.19 -0.74
CA ASN A 141 8.22 2.24 -0.11
C ASN A 141 9.14 3.25 -0.79
N LYS A 142 8.94 3.49 -2.10
CA LYS A 142 9.68 4.50 -2.86
C LYS A 142 8.77 5.11 -3.91
N ILE A 143 8.58 6.41 -3.82
CA ILE A 143 7.87 7.22 -4.81
C ILE A 143 8.83 8.31 -5.29
N VAL A 144 8.85 8.55 -6.60
CA VAL A 144 9.65 9.63 -7.21
C VAL A 144 8.76 10.55 -8.04
N PRO A 145 9.10 11.83 -8.21
CA PRO A 145 8.36 12.70 -9.10
C PRO A 145 8.40 12.21 -10.56
N ALA A 146 7.28 12.29 -11.28
CA ALA A 146 7.19 11.79 -12.66
C ALA A 146 8.14 12.51 -13.63
N TYR A 147 8.46 13.79 -13.38
CA TYR A 147 9.41 14.55 -14.19
C TYR A 147 10.82 13.93 -14.18
N THR A 148 11.16 13.11 -13.18
CA THR A 148 12.48 12.45 -13.09
C THR A 148 12.70 11.47 -14.25
N LEU A 149 11.62 10.98 -14.88
CA LEU A 149 11.68 10.12 -16.06
C LEU A 149 12.04 10.84 -17.36
N LEU A 150 11.92 12.17 -17.39
CA LEU A 150 12.19 12.95 -18.59
C LEU A 150 13.70 13.01 -18.87
N LYS A 151 14.06 13.40 -20.09
CA LYS A 151 15.46 13.76 -20.40
C LYS A 151 15.81 15.09 -19.74
N ASP A 152 17.10 15.31 -19.51
CA ASP A 152 17.57 16.46 -18.74
C ASP A 152 17.24 17.80 -19.38
N GLU A 153 17.17 17.87 -20.72
CA GLU A 153 16.77 19.08 -21.44
C GLU A 153 15.34 19.49 -21.06
N LEU A 154 14.40 18.53 -21.05
CA LEU A 154 13.00 18.79 -20.68
C LEU A 154 12.86 19.15 -19.20
N LYS A 155 13.64 18.50 -18.31
CA LYS A 155 13.65 18.84 -16.88
C LYS A 155 14.09 20.28 -16.65
N GLN A 156 15.15 20.71 -17.35
CA GLN A 156 15.66 22.08 -17.24
C GLN A 156 14.64 23.10 -17.74
N GLU A 157 13.95 22.85 -18.85
CA GLU A 157 12.90 23.73 -19.36
C GLU A 157 11.71 23.84 -18.38
N ILE A 158 11.26 22.71 -17.82
CA ILE A 158 10.24 22.73 -16.77
C ILE A 158 10.70 23.56 -15.56
N PHE A 159 11.96 23.39 -15.13
CA PHE A 159 12.51 24.14 -14.01
C PHE A 159 12.57 25.65 -14.29
N LYS A 160 12.98 26.07 -15.50
CA LYS A 160 12.98 27.49 -15.90
C LYS A 160 11.60 28.12 -15.82
N ILE A 161 10.56 27.40 -16.26
CA ILE A 161 9.19 27.93 -16.30
C ILE A 161 8.53 27.89 -14.91
N CYS A 162 8.70 26.81 -14.16
CA CYS A 162 8.00 26.60 -12.89
C CYS A 162 8.77 27.10 -11.66
N GLY A 163 10.07 27.39 -11.78
CA GLY A 163 10.94 27.90 -10.72
C GLY A 163 11.28 26.90 -9.60
N LYS A 164 10.45 25.88 -9.37
CA LYS A 164 10.69 24.77 -8.44
C LYS A 164 10.11 23.48 -9.00
N LEU A 165 10.89 22.41 -8.88
CA LEU A 165 10.38 21.04 -9.04
C LEU A 165 10.00 20.58 -7.63
N HIS A 166 8.72 20.32 -7.37
CA HIS A 166 8.30 19.89 -6.03
C HIS A 166 8.95 18.54 -5.69
N GLU A 167 9.79 18.55 -4.66
CA GLU A 167 10.17 17.36 -3.91
C GLU A 167 9.05 17.10 -2.89
N ILE A 168 8.47 15.90 -2.88
CA ILE A 168 7.63 15.47 -1.76
C ILE A 168 8.49 14.64 -0.83
N ASN A 169 8.59 15.11 0.40
CA ASN A 169 9.00 14.33 1.54
C ASN A 169 7.77 13.50 1.98
N ILE A 170 7.72 12.22 1.59
CA ILE A 170 6.68 11.32 2.07
C ILE A 170 7.20 10.75 3.38
N GLU A 171 6.69 11.24 4.51
CA GLU A 171 6.88 10.53 5.77
C GLU A 171 6.16 9.16 5.65
N PRO A 172 6.88 8.04 5.76
CA PRO A 172 6.25 6.74 5.81
C PRO A 172 5.59 6.59 7.18
N ASN A 173 4.38 7.14 7.35
CA ASN A 173 3.50 6.71 8.45
C ASN A 173 2.88 5.36 8.07
N ILE A 174 3.75 4.36 7.95
CA ILE A 174 3.40 2.96 7.77
C ILE A 174 4.03 2.26 8.97
N VAL A 175 3.20 1.73 9.85
CA VAL A 175 3.65 0.73 10.83
C VAL A 175 3.34 -0.62 10.18
N PRO A 176 4.25 -1.19 9.35
CA PRO A 176 4.03 -2.52 8.83
C PRO A 176 3.98 -3.49 10.01
N TYR A 177 2.91 -4.28 10.09
CA TYR A 177 2.99 -5.50 10.89
C TYR A 177 3.85 -6.49 10.13
N THR A 178 5.16 -6.42 10.39
CA THR A 178 6.10 -7.43 9.94
C THR A 178 5.96 -8.62 10.90
N VAL A 179 5.23 -9.65 10.48
CA VAL A 179 5.52 -10.99 10.97
C VAL A 179 6.95 -11.23 10.52
N ASN A 180 7.89 -11.32 11.47
CA ASN A 180 9.32 -11.53 11.26
C ASN A 180 9.61 -12.19 9.90
N SER A 181 10.27 -11.42 9.03
CA SER A 181 10.75 -11.81 7.69
C SER A 181 11.86 -12.88 7.73
N LEU A 182 11.83 -13.78 8.71
CA LEU A 182 12.84 -14.79 8.93
C LEU A 182 12.62 -16.11 8.17
N PHE A 183 11.53 -16.26 7.39
CA PHE A 183 11.23 -17.55 6.74
C PHE A 183 10.75 -17.49 5.28
N LEU A 184 11.10 -16.45 4.52
CA LEU A 184 10.89 -16.45 3.07
C LEU A 184 12.14 -15.92 2.33
N LYS A 185 13.23 -16.68 2.43
CA LYS A 185 14.10 -16.91 1.27
C LYS A 185 13.79 -18.33 0.79
N ILE A 186 13.08 -18.43 -0.32
CA ILE A 186 13.14 -19.58 -1.21
C ILE A 186 13.55 -19.02 -2.57
#